data_AF-A0A6I5CDB9-F1
#
_entry.id   AF-A0A6I5CDB9-F1
#
_cell.length_a   1.000
_cell.length_b   1.000
_cell.length_c   1.000
_cell.angle_alpha   90.00
_cell.angle_beta   90.00
_cell.angle_gamma   90.00
#
_symmetry.space_group_name_H-M   'P 1'
#
loop_
_entity.id
_entity.type
_entity.pdbx_description
1 polymer ?
#
loop_
_entity_poly.entity_id
_entity_poly.type
_entity_poly.pdbx_seq_one_letter_code
_entity_poly.pdbx_strand_id
1 'polypeptide(L)'
;PGIGLTAGSHDTAVTALGAALLALAVAVPLAALRHERHRDGRLPRMHAFDGGLVLTGRTDDVAHPWRDIRVVERAETTAVGQGGNRMTVRRIRFQHVGGQVLCSMAADATAVEIAGVALAGGAHT
;
A
#
# COMPACT_ATOMS: atom_id res chain seq x y z
N PRO A 1 -26.75 51.75 -33.69
CA PRO A 1 -25.95 51.44 -32.48
C PRO A 1 -25.66 49.93 -32.39
N GLY A 2 -24.59 49.49 -33.06
CA GLY A 2 -24.17 48.08 -33.07
C GLY A 2 -23.32 47.77 -31.85
N ILE A 3 -23.65 46.70 -31.14
CA ILE A 3 -22.85 46.15 -30.03
C ILE A 3 -21.63 45.50 -30.66
N GLY A 4 -20.53 46.27 -30.77
CA GLY A 4 -19.22 45.73 -31.03
C GLY A 4 -18.79 44.93 -29.81
N LEU A 5 -18.99 43.61 -29.84
CA LEU A 5 -18.32 42.70 -28.93
C LEU A 5 -16.82 42.87 -29.16
N THR A 6 -16.17 43.58 -28.25
CA THR A 6 -14.72 43.65 -28.15
C THR A 6 -14.22 42.24 -27.85
N ALA A 7 -13.98 41.46 -28.90
CA ALA A 7 -13.17 40.25 -28.90
C ALA A 7 -11.72 40.67 -28.59
N GLY A 8 -11.48 41.06 -27.34
CA GLY A 8 -10.16 41.38 -26.82
C GLY A 8 -9.43 40.10 -26.44
N SER A 9 -8.11 40.16 -26.54
CA SER A 9 -7.07 39.18 -26.15
C SER A 9 -7.23 38.42 -24.82
N HIS A 10 -8.25 38.76 -24.04
CA HIS A 10 -8.59 38.13 -22.76
C HIS A 10 -9.36 36.82 -22.94
N ASP A 11 -10.12 36.66 -24.03
CA ASP A 11 -10.95 35.47 -24.24
C ASP A 11 -10.08 34.21 -24.45
N THR A 12 -9.02 34.34 -25.26
CA THR A 12 -8.03 33.27 -25.47
C THR A 12 -7.27 32.92 -24.18
N ALA A 13 -6.93 33.93 -23.36
CA ALA A 13 -6.22 33.73 -22.11
C ALA A 13 -7.09 33.01 -21.07
N VAL A 14 -8.37 33.39 -20.96
CA VAL A 14 -9.35 32.74 -20.07
C VAL A 14 -9.62 31.31 -20.53
N THR A 15 -9.75 31.08 -21.83
CA THR A 15 -9.94 29.74 -22.40
C THR A 15 -8.73 28.84 -22.15
N ALA A 16 -7.51 29.38 -22.31
CA ALA A 16 -6.28 28.65 -22.04
C ALA A 16 -6.12 28.30 -20.55
N LEU A 17 -6.44 29.23 -19.64
CA LEU A 17 -6.42 28.99 -18.20
C LEU A 17 -7.46 27.93 -17.80
N GLY A 18 -8.68 28.02 -18.34
CA GLY A 18 -9.73 27.02 -18.11
C GLY A 18 -9.31 25.63 -18.59
N ALA A 19 -8.73 25.54 -19.79
CA ALA A 19 -8.19 24.29 -20.32
C ALA A 19 -7.06 23.71 -19.46
N ALA A 20 -6.15 24.55 -18.97
CA ALA A 20 -5.07 24.13 -18.07
C ALA A 20 -5.59 23.61 -16.72
N LEU A 21 -6.60 24.26 -16.15
CA LEU A 21 -7.25 23.81 -14.91
C LEU A 21 -8.00 22.50 -15.11
N LEU A 22 -8.71 22.33 -16.22
CA LEU A 22 -9.34 21.05 -16.60
C LEU A 22 -8.30 19.95 -16.80
N ALA A 23 -7.19 20.26 -17.46
CA ALA A 23 -6.09 19.31 -17.65
C ALA A 23 -5.49 18.88 -16.30
N LEU A 24 -5.30 19.81 -15.36
CA LEU A 24 -4.86 19.49 -13.99
C LEU A 24 -5.90 18.67 -13.22
N ALA A 25 -7.19 19.01 -13.33
CA ALA A 25 -8.28 18.29 -12.68
C ALA A 25 -8.37 16.83 -13.12
N VAL A 26 -7.95 16.51 -14.36
CA VAL A 26 -7.87 15.14 -14.87
C VAL A 26 -6.51 14.49 -14.58
N ALA A 27 -5.42 15.24 -14.71
CA ALA A 27 -4.06 14.73 -14.52
C ALA A 27 -3.79 14.30 -13.07
N VAL A 28 -4.31 15.05 -12.08
CA VAL A 28 -4.07 14.76 -10.65
C VAL A 28 -4.67 13.41 -10.23
N PRO A 29 -5.96 13.09 -10.49
CA PRO A 29 -6.50 11.76 -10.21
C PRO A 29 -5.77 10.63 -10.93
N LEU A 30 -5.38 10.85 -12.19
CA LEU A 30 -4.62 9.84 -12.95
C LEU A 30 -3.23 9.61 -12.36
N ALA A 31 -2.54 10.67 -11.93
CA ALA A 31 -1.25 10.57 -11.25
C ALA A 31 -1.39 9.86 -9.90
N ALA A 32 -2.44 10.18 -9.12
CA ALA A 32 -2.74 9.51 -7.86
C ALA A 32 -3.00 8.00 -8.08
N LEU A 33 -3.86 7.64 -9.03
CA LEU A 33 -4.13 6.24 -9.38
C LEU A 33 -2.88 5.50 -9.87
N ARG A 34 -2.04 6.15 -10.68
CA ARG A 34 -0.76 5.56 -11.12
C ARG A 34 0.17 5.35 -9.93
N HIS A 35 0.22 6.30 -9.01
CA HIS A 35 1.03 6.21 -7.80
C HIS A 35 0.54 5.08 -6.88
N GLU A 36 -0.78 4.96 -6.68
CA GLU A 36 -1.39 3.88 -5.91
C GLU A 36 -1.14 2.51 -6.56
N ARG A 37 -1.41 2.36 -7.86
CA ARG A 37 -1.11 1.11 -8.59
C ARG A 37 0.37 0.74 -8.54
N HIS A 38 1.25 1.73 -8.64
CA HIS A 38 2.68 1.51 -8.52
C HIS A 38 3.08 1.07 -7.10
N ARG A 39 2.45 1.67 -6.07
CA ARG A 39 2.65 1.31 -4.67
C ARG A 39 2.14 -0.10 -4.38
N ASP A 40 0.95 -0.45 -4.87
CA ASP A 40 0.33 -1.76 -4.71
C ASP A 40 1.10 -2.85 -5.45
N GLY A 41 1.58 -2.55 -6.67
CA GLY A 41 2.43 -3.47 -7.44
C GLY A 41 3.84 -3.62 -6.89
N ARG A 42 4.29 -2.74 -5.98
CA ARG A 42 5.59 -2.83 -5.31
C ARG A 42 5.54 -3.70 -4.05
N LEU A 43 4.38 -3.81 -3.40
CA LEU A 43 4.23 -4.58 -2.17
C LEU A 43 3.97 -6.05 -2.50
N PRO A 44 4.80 -6.98 -1.99
CA PRO A 44 4.52 -8.41 -2.11
C PRO A 44 3.14 -8.71 -1.52
N ARG A 45 2.34 -9.49 -2.24
CA ARG A 45 1.07 -10.01 -1.73
C ARG A 45 1.35 -11.33 -1.02
N MET A 46 0.72 -11.49 0.13
CA MET A 46 0.85 -12.67 0.97
C MET A 46 -0.41 -13.52 0.82
N HIS A 47 -0.23 -14.79 0.52
CA HIS A 47 -1.30 -15.79 0.46
C HIS A 47 -0.98 -16.88 1.47
N ALA A 48 -1.88 -17.09 2.42
CA ALA A 48 -1.75 -18.14 3.43
C ALA A 48 -2.55 -19.37 2.99
N PHE A 49 -1.91 -20.53 3.06
CA PHE A 49 -2.49 -21.85 2.78
C PHE A 49 -2.20 -22.79 3.95
N ASP A 50 -2.90 -23.91 4.01
CA ASP A 50 -2.71 -24.88 5.09
C ASP A 50 -1.26 -25.39 5.20
N GLY A 51 -0.55 -25.50 4.07
CA GLY A 51 0.83 -26.00 4.04
C GLY A 51 1.92 -24.91 4.17
N GLY A 52 1.57 -23.63 4.07
CA GLY A 52 2.57 -22.56 4.08
C GLY A 52 2.06 -21.24 3.55
N LEU A 53 3.01 -20.33 3.35
CA LEU A 53 2.78 -18.97 2.89
C LEU A 53 3.44 -18.77 1.53
N VAL A 54 2.72 -18.17 0.60
CA VAL A 54 3.24 -17.78 -0.71
C VAL A 54 3.30 -16.26 -0.77
N LEU A 55 4.49 -15.73 -1.04
CA LEU A 55 4.70 -14.31 -1.34
C LEU A 55 4.76 -14.16 -2.85
N THR A 56 3.77 -13.47 -3.42
CA THR A 56 3.76 -13.12 -4.85
C THR A 56 4.17 -11.66 -5.02
N GLY A 57 5.10 -11.37 -5.90
CA GLY A 57 5.66 -10.03 -6.08
C GLY A 57 6.05 -9.73 -7.52
N ARG A 58 6.75 -8.61 -7.74
CA ARG A 58 7.10 -8.15 -9.09
C ARG A 58 8.14 -9.03 -9.79
N THR A 59 8.99 -9.72 -9.03
CA THR A 59 10.14 -10.46 -9.58
C THR A 59 9.91 -11.96 -9.56
N ASP A 60 9.56 -12.53 -8.40
CA ASP A 60 9.39 -13.97 -8.23
C ASP A 60 8.29 -14.29 -7.22
N ASP A 61 7.66 -15.45 -7.38
CA ASP A 61 6.75 -16.05 -6.41
C ASP A 61 7.53 -17.03 -5.53
N VAL A 62 7.52 -16.81 -4.21
CA VAL A 62 8.31 -17.61 -3.26
C VAL A 62 7.37 -18.26 -2.25
N ALA A 63 7.44 -19.58 -2.16
CA ALA A 63 6.71 -20.38 -1.19
C ALA A 63 7.59 -20.70 0.04
N HIS A 64 7.03 -20.47 1.22
CA HIS A 64 7.64 -20.77 2.50
C HIS A 64 6.74 -21.72 3.28
N PRO A 65 7.17 -22.96 3.57
CA PRO A 65 6.37 -23.86 4.39
C PRO A 65 6.33 -23.35 5.83
N TRP A 66 5.25 -23.64 6.56
CA TRP A 66 5.09 -23.12 7.93
C TRP A 66 6.25 -23.47 8.86
N ARG A 67 6.81 -24.68 8.74
CA ARG A 67 7.98 -25.13 9.50
C ARG A 67 9.23 -24.25 9.37
N ASP A 68 9.35 -23.48 8.30
CA ASP A 68 10.49 -22.58 8.07
C ASP A 68 10.17 -21.14 8.49
N ILE A 69 8.99 -20.92 9.09
CA ILE A 69 8.48 -19.61 9.49
C ILE A 69 8.46 -19.51 11.02
N ARG A 70 8.80 -18.31 11.51
CA ARG A 70 8.60 -17.85 12.89
C ARG A 70 7.58 -16.72 12.90
N VAL A 71 6.57 -16.86 13.74
CA VAL A 71 5.52 -15.87 13.98
C VAL A 71 5.86 -15.10 15.25
N VAL A 72 6.08 -13.80 15.11
CA VAL A 72 6.45 -12.92 16.23
C VAL A 72 5.46 -11.78 16.32
N GLU A 73 4.95 -11.54 17.53
CA GLU A 73 4.20 -10.33 17.81
C GLU A 73 5.15 -9.20 18.23
N ARG A 74 5.01 -8.01 17.63
CA ARG A 74 5.87 -6.86 17.93
C ARG A 74 5.06 -5.58 17.99
N ALA A 75 5.33 -4.75 19.00
CA ALA A 75 4.86 -3.37 19.04
C ALA A 75 5.78 -2.48 18.19
N GLU A 76 5.20 -1.69 17.30
CA GLU A 76 5.94 -0.77 16.44
C GLU A 76 5.36 0.64 16.59
N THR A 77 6.22 1.58 16.99
CA THR A 77 5.85 2.99 17.11
C THR A 77 6.15 3.69 15.79
N THR A 78 5.10 4.22 15.14
CA THR A 78 5.20 4.95 13.88
C THR A 78 4.70 6.37 14.04
N ALA A 79 5.35 7.31 13.37
CA ALA A 79 4.87 8.69 13.29
C ALA A 79 3.72 8.75 12.28
N VAL A 80 2.59 9.31 12.68
CA VAL A 80 1.41 9.49 11.83
C VAL A 80 1.25 10.97 11.50
N GLY A 81 1.33 11.30 10.21
CA GLY A 81 1.20 12.67 9.70
C GLY A 81 2.44 13.56 9.95
N GLN A 82 2.34 14.83 9.54
CA GLN A 82 3.44 15.81 9.69
C GLN A 82 3.52 16.43 11.11
N GLY A 83 2.56 16.15 12.00
CA GLY A 83 2.42 16.79 13.32
C GLY A 83 3.13 16.08 14.48
N GLY A 84 3.97 15.08 14.24
CA GLY A 84 4.74 14.40 15.29
C GLY A 84 3.93 13.45 16.19
N ASN A 85 2.66 13.18 15.87
CA ASN A 85 1.85 12.21 16.59
C ASN A 85 2.47 10.81 16.44
N ARG A 86 2.69 10.11 17.55
CA ARG A 86 3.27 8.76 17.57
C ARG A 86 2.20 7.77 17.95
N MET A 87 1.97 6.79 17.08
CA MET A 87 1.05 5.69 17.32
C MET A 87 1.84 4.40 17.50
N THR A 88 1.63 3.73 18.62
CA THR A 88 2.15 2.38 18.84
C THR A 88 1.11 1.38 18.36
N VAL A 89 1.50 0.54 17.41
CA VAL A 89 0.63 -0.46 16.79
C VAL A 89 1.22 -1.84 17.06
N ARG A 90 0.36 -2.78 17.49
CA ARG A 90 0.74 -4.20 17.57
C ARG A 90 0.70 -4.80 16.18
N ARG A 91 1.75 -5.52 15.81
CA ARG A 91 1.91 -6.17 14.51
C ARG A 91 2.27 -7.62 14.68
N ILE A 92 1.72 -8.46 13.81
CA ILE A 92 2.14 -9.86 13.66
C ILE A 92 3.14 -9.91 12.52
N ARG A 93 4.31 -10.46 12.79
CA ARG A 93 5.42 -10.54 11.85
C ARG A 93 5.74 -11.99 11.54
N PHE A 94 5.69 -12.34 10.26
CA PHE A 94 6.13 -13.62 9.73
C PHE A 94 7.58 -13.46 9.29
N GLN A 95 8.46 -14.27 9.86
CA GLN A 95 9.89 -14.25 9.57
C GLN A 95 10.32 -15.64 9.14
N HIS A 96 11.31 -15.73 8.27
CA HIS A 96 12.02 -16.98 8.09
C HIS A 96 12.77 -17.31 9.39
N VAL A 97 12.95 -18.60 9.71
CA VAL A 97 13.74 -19.01 10.90
C VAL A 97 15.16 -18.45 10.87
N GLY A 98 15.71 -18.17 9.68
CA GLY A 98 16.98 -17.45 9.49
C GLY A 98 16.95 -15.94 9.80
N GLY A 99 15.84 -15.39 10.31
CA GLY A 99 15.71 -14.00 10.78
C GLY A 99 15.25 -12.99 9.73
N GLN A 100 15.10 -13.39 8.46
CA GLN A 100 14.56 -12.51 7.42
C GLN A 100 13.08 -12.25 7.65
N VAL A 101 12.67 -10.98 7.67
CA VAL A 101 11.24 -10.62 7.72
C VAL A 101 10.61 -10.87 6.36
N LEU A 102 9.59 -11.73 6.32
CA LEU A 102 8.84 -12.08 5.12
C LEU A 102 7.64 -11.16 4.95
N CYS A 103 6.87 -10.98 6.02
CA CYS A 103 5.70 -10.12 6.04
C CYS A 103 5.45 -9.55 7.44
N SER A 104 4.78 -8.40 7.51
CA SER A 104 4.37 -7.73 8.75
C SER A 104 2.98 -7.14 8.58
N MET A 105 2.02 -7.62 9.37
CA MET A 105 0.63 -7.20 9.32
C MET A 105 0.25 -6.47 10.61
N ALA A 106 -0.73 -5.57 10.55
CA ALA A 106 -1.36 -5.09 11.78
C ALA A 106 -1.99 -6.30 12.50
N ALA A 107 -1.98 -6.30 13.84
CA ALA A 107 -2.60 -7.37 14.62
C ALA A 107 -4.13 -7.24 14.64
N ASP A 108 -4.75 -7.35 13.47
CA ASP A 108 -6.20 -7.42 13.29
C ASP A 108 -6.70 -8.89 13.31
N ALA A 109 -8.01 -9.08 13.23
CA ALA A 109 -8.63 -10.40 13.30
C ALA A 109 -8.08 -11.36 12.23
N THR A 110 -7.86 -10.86 11.01
CA THR A 110 -7.31 -11.63 9.89
C THR A 110 -5.87 -12.08 10.19
N ALA A 111 -5.03 -11.19 10.70
CA ALA A 111 -3.65 -11.53 11.02
C ALA A 111 -3.56 -12.56 12.17
N VAL A 112 -4.46 -12.47 13.15
CA VAL A 112 -4.56 -13.45 14.26
C VAL A 112 -5.01 -14.82 13.73
N GLU A 113 -5.98 -14.87 12.83
CA GLU A 113 -6.43 -16.12 12.19
C GLU A 113 -5.29 -16.78 11.40
N ILE A 114 -4.58 -16.02 10.57
CA ILE A 114 -3.43 -16.52 9.79
C ILE A 114 -2.31 -17.01 10.72
N ALA A 115 -2.04 -16.30 11.82
CA ALA A 115 -1.09 -16.75 12.83
C ALA A 115 -1.52 -18.07 13.46
N GLY A 116 -2.81 -18.26 13.76
CA GLY A 116 -3.36 -19.52 14.25
C GLY A 116 -3.14 -20.68 13.27
N VAL A 117 -3.43 -20.47 11.99
CA VAL A 117 -3.17 -21.47 10.92
C VAL A 117 -1.68 -21.79 10.84
N ALA A 118 -0.82 -20.77 10.86
CA ALA A 118 0.63 -20.96 10.79
C ALA A 118 1.15 -21.81 11.97
N LEU A 119 0.71 -21.51 13.20
CA LEU A 119 1.10 -22.26 14.39
C LEU A 119 0.59 -23.70 14.35
N ALA A 120 -0.66 -23.92 13.93
CA ALA A 120 -1.21 -25.26 13.72
C ALA A 120 -0.44 -26.04 12.63
N GLY A 121 0.06 -25.33 11.61
CA GLY A 121 0.89 -25.87 10.53
C GLY A 121 2.37 -26.09 10.90
N GLY A 122 2.77 -25.81 12.14
CA GLY A 122 4.12 -26.06 12.64
C GLY A 122 5.09 -24.87 12.55
N ALA A 123 4.58 -23.64 12.40
CA ALA A 123 5.40 -22.45 12.52
C ALA A 123 5.92 -22.25 13.95
N HIS A 124 7.10 -21.66 14.05
CA HIS A 124 7.74 -21.32 15.32
C HIS A 124 7.16 -20.03 15.91
N THR A 125 7.36 -19.83 17.22
CA THR A 125 7.13 -18.56 17.93
C THR A 125 8.46 -17.94 18.35
#